data_AF-A0A7U9QZ38-F1
#
_entry.id   AF-A0A7U9QZ38-F1
#
_cell.length_a   1.000
_cell.length_b   1.000
_cell.length_c   1.000
_cell.angle_alpha   90.00
_cell.angle_beta   90.00
_cell.angle_gamma   90.00
#
_symmetry.space_group_name_H-M   'P 1'
#
loop_
_entity.id
_entity.type
_entity.pdbx_description
1 polymer ?
#
loop_
_entity_poly.entity_id
_entity_poly.type
_entity_poly.pdbx_seq_one_letter_code
_entity_poly.pdbx_strand_id
1 'polypeptide(L)'
;MDSYNLSYTLDPEQCKTLSGLARRCRDINGWGPQELLQYAATANSQAEIDLKLDFLQDAVAHLETVEHMQAEKDRVRITEEERAVCSRIADAFAEMYSLDLMVLDAGQYGFVKLQDYSYPFGFEEAGIFTSGRDLFDDLWGEWYSLRLLALTKGTPLADLDYQDMFRCLPENQQKEILDKREYFLGLSGISL
;
A
#
# COMPACT_ATOMS: atom_id res chain seq x y z
N MET A 1 -4.00 -15.12 -43.55
CA MET A 1 -5.44 -15.03 -43.26
C MET A 1 -6.05 -16.30 -43.78
N ASP A 2 -6.36 -17.23 -42.89
CA ASP A 2 -7.16 -18.40 -43.24
C ASP A 2 -8.55 -17.87 -43.61
N SER A 3 -8.91 -17.95 -44.89
CA SER A 3 -10.20 -17.48 -45.37
C SER A 3 -11.27 -18.45 -44.88
N TYR A 4 -11.86 -18.15 -43.73
CA TYR A 4 -13.11 -18.78 -43.32
C TYR A 4 -14.14 -18.50 -44.42
N ASN A 5 -14.53 -19.51 -45.19
CA ASN A 5 -15.64 -19.41 -46.13
C ASN A 5 -16.93 -19.29 -45.33
N LEU A 6 -17.28 -18.06 -44.95
CA LEU A 6 -18.56 -17.75 -44.33
C LEU A 6 -19.67 -18.00 -45.36
N SER A 7 -20.62 -18.86 -45.03
CA SER A 7 -21.83 -19.06 -45.82
C SER A 7 -22.90 -18.05 -45.38
N TYR A 8 -23.34 -17.20 -46.30
CA TYR A 8 -24.34 -16.17 -46.03
C TYR A 8 -25.67 -16.57 -46.67
N THR A 9 -26.76 -16.46 -45.91
CA THR A 9 -28.12 -16.60 -46.46
C THR A 9 -28.73 -15.21 -46.52
N LEU A 10 -29.04 -14.74 -47.74
CA LEU A 10 -29.57 -13.40 -47.99
C LEU A 10 -30.94 -13.48 -48.64
N ASP A 11 -31.82 -12.56 -48.27
CA ASP A 11 -33.10 -12.39 -48.94
C ASP A 11 -32.93 -11.68 -50.31
N PRO A 12 -33.99 -11.64 -51.14
CA PRO A 12 -33.92 -11.03 -52.47
C PRO A 12 -33.58 -9.52 -52.47
N GLU A 13 -34.01 -8.74 -51.48
CA GLU A 13 -33.71 -7.30 -51.40
C GLU A 13 -32.26 -7.06 -50.97
N GLN A 14 -31.76 -7.88 -50.04
CA GLN A 14 -30.37 -7.89 -49.62
C GLN A 14 -29.44 -8.26 -50.79
N CYS A 15 -29.79 -9.29 -51.58
CA CYS A 15 -29.04 -9.68 -52.77
C CYS A 15 -28.94 -8.54 -53.80
N LYS A 16 -30.06 -7.83 -54.02
CA LYS A 16 -30.12 -6.69 -54.94
C LYS A 16 -29.25 -5.53 -54.46
N THR A 17 -29.33 -5.22 -53.17
CA THR A 17 -28.53 -4.17 -52.53
C THR A 17 -27.04 -4.48 -52.61
N LEU A 18 -26.63 -5.70 -52.22
CA LEU A 18 -25.25 -6.16 -52.30
C LEU A 18 -24.70 -6.14 -53.73
N SER A 19 -25.50 -6.60 -54.71
CA SER A 19 -25.11 -6.55 -56.12
C SER A 19 -24.91 -5.13 -56.63
N GLY A 20 -25.75 -4.19 -56.17
CA GLY A 20 -25.61 -2.77 -56.48
C GLY A 20 -24.33 -2.16 -55.89
N LEU A 21 -23.99 -2.51 -54.64
CA LEU A 21 -22.74 -2.09 -54.00
C LEU A 21 -21.52 -2.71 -54.68
N ALA A 22 -21.54 -4.01 -54.98
CA ALA A 22 -20.48 -4.72 -55.69
C ALA A 22 -20.20 -4.11 -57.06
N ARG A 23 -21.25 -3.78 -57.83
CA ARG A 23 -21.08 -3.11 -59.13
C ARG A 23 -20.35 -1.77 -59.01
N ARG A 24 -20.62 -1.00 -57.95
CA ARG A 24 -19.98 0.32 -57.72
C ARG A 24 -18.53 0.18 -57.27
N CYS A 25 -18.21 -0.85 -56.49
CA CYS A 25 -16.87 -1.07 -55.97
C CYS A 25 -15.95 -1.85 -56.93
N ARG A 26 -16.53 -2.62 -57.86
CA ARG A 26 -15.80 -3.47 -58.82
C ARG A 26 -14.70 -2.71 -59.55
N ASP A 27 -14.99 -1.52 -60.04
CA ASP A 27 -14.03 -0.72 -60.82
C ASP A 27 -13.04 0.06 -59.93
N ILE A 28 -13.27 0.10 -58.61
CA ILE A 28 -12.46 0.82 -57.63
C ILE A 28 -11.41 -0.09 -56.99
N ASN A 29 -11.84 -1.25 -56.47
CA ASN A 29 -10.96 -2.18 -55.73
C ASN A 29 -11.10 -3.64 -56.17
N GLY A 30 -11.87 -3.92 -57.23
CA GLY A 30 -12.04 -5.28 -57.76
C GLY A 30 -13.01 -6.18 -56.99
N TRP A 31 -13.66 -5.67 -55.94
CA TRP A 31 -14.47 -6.52 -55.06
C TRP A 31 -15.81 -6.92 -55.67
N GLY A 32 -16.12 -8.22 -55.56
CA GLY A 32 -17.43 -8.78 -55.81
C GLY A 32 -18.28 -8.86 -54.54
N PRO A 33 -19.48 -9.45 -54.65
CA PRO A 33 -20.39 -9.63 -53.52
C PRO A 33 -19.78 -10.39 -52.33
N GLN A 34 -18.94 -11.41 -52.59
CA GLN A 34 -18.34 -12.23 -51.55
C GLN A 34 -17.24 -11.48 -50.80
N GLU A 35 -16.37 -10.76 -51.51
CA GLU A 35 -15.31 -9.96 -50.92
C GLU A 35 -15.88 -8.81 -50.07
N LEU A 36 -16.99 -8.20 -50.51
CA LEU A 36 -17.68 -7.17 -49.73
C LEU A 36 -18.28 -7.71 -48.42
N LEU A 37 -18.93 -8.88 -48.46
CA LEU A 37 -19.47 -9.51 -47.26
C LEU A 37 -18.35 -9.93 -46.30
N GLN A 38 -17.28 -10.51 -46.83
CA GLN A 38 -16.12 -10.89 -46.02
C GLN A 38 -15.47 -9.65 -45.39
N TYR A 39 -15.33 -8.56 -46.15
CA TYR A 39 -14.81 -7.30 -45.61
C TYR A 39 -15.70 -6.75 -44.50
N ALA A 40 -17.03 -6.72 -44.70
CA ALA A 40 -17.97 -6.25 -43.69
C ALA A 40 -17.94 -7.11 -42.42
N ALA A 41 -17.90 -8.44 -42.57
CA ALA A 41 -17.81 -9.38 -41.45
C ALA A 41 -16.48 -9.22 -40.69
N THR A 42 -15.36 -9.13 -41.41
CA THR A 42 -14.04 -8.92 -40.80
C THR A 42 -13.95 -7.56 -40.11
N ALA A 43 -14.44 -6.49 -40.73
CA ALA A 43 -14.42 -5.15 -40.14
C ALA A 43 -15.32 -5.05 -38.89
N ASN A 44 -16.51 -5.65 -38.93
CA ASN A 44 -17.41 -5.69 -37.77
C ASN A 44 -16.85 -6.55 -36.64
N SER A 45 -16.28 -7.72 -36.98
CA SER A 45 -15.59 -8.59 -36.03
C SER A 45 -14.38 -7.88 -35.42
N GLN A 46 -13.59 -7.16 -36.22
CA GLN A 46 -12.42 -6.42 -35.72
C GLN A 46 -12.83 -5.33 -34.73
N ALA A 47 -13.82 -4.49 -35.08
CA ALA A 47 -14.30 -3.44 -34.17
C ALA A 47 -14.90 -4.02 -32.87
N GLU A 48 -15.62 -5.15 -32.96
CA GLU A 48 -16.16 -5.84 -31.79
C GLU A 48 -15.06 -6.49 -30.94
N ILE A 49 -14.02 -7.03 -31.57
CA ILE A 49 -12.84 -7.60 -30.89
C ILE A 49 -12.07 -6.48 -30.18
N ASP A 50 -11.82 -5.35 -30.83
CA ASP A 50 -11.08 -4.24 -30.24
C ASP A 50 -11.80 -3.70 -28.99
N LEU A 51 -13.12 -3.49 -29.07
CA LEU A 51 -13.97 -3.11 -27.91
C LEU A 51 -13.89 -4.13 -26.75
N LYS A 52 -13.88 -5.44 -27.08
CA LYS A 52 -13.78 -6.49 -26.06
C LYS A 52 -12.38 -6.55 -25.45
N LEU A 53 -11.33 -6.32 -26.24
CA LEU A 53 -9.97 -6.26 -25.76
C LEU A 53 -9.77 -5.07 -24.82
N ASP A 54 -10.29 -3.88 -25.17
CA ASP A 54 -10.27 -2.70 -24.31
C ASP A 54 -10.96 -2.99 -22.97
N PHE A 55 -12.18 -3.57 -23.01
CA PHE A 55 -12.88 -3.97 -21.79
C PHE A 55 -12.09 -4.97 -20.94
N LEU A 56 -11.47 -5.97 -21.57
CA LEU A 56 -10.66 -6.98 -20.88
C LEU A 56 -9.40 -6.37 -20.28
N GLN A 57 -8.76 -5.42 -20.95
CA GLN A 57 -7.62 -4.69 -20.41
C GLN A 57 -8.00 -3.95 -19.13
N ASP A 58 -9.12 -3.21 -19.14
CA ASP A 58 -9.64 -2.51 -17.97
C ASP A 58 -9.99 -3.48 -16.83
N ALA A 59 -10.64 -4.59 -17.15
CA ALA A 59 -11.02 -5.61 -16.17
C ALA A 59 -9.80 -6.29 -15.55
N VAL A 60 -8.78 -6.63 -16.35
CA VAL A 60 -7.53 -7.22 -15.86
C VAL A 60 -6.78 -6.22 -14.99
N ALA A 61 -6.64 -4.96 -15.41
CA ALA A 61 -6.00 -3.92 -14.60
C ALA A 61 -6.68 -3.74 -13.23
N HIS A 62 -8.02 -3.81 -13.19
CA HIS A 62 -8.75 -3.82 -11.92
C HIS A 62 -8.41 -5.06 -11.07
N LEU A 63 -8.42 -6.26 -11.65
CA LEU A 63 -8.09 -7.49 -10.93
C LEU A 63 -6.67 -7.47 -10.38
N GLU A 64 -5.69 -7.04 -11.19
CA GLU A 64 -4.30 -6.86 -10.78
C GLU A 64 -4.19 -5.87 -9.62
N THR A 65 -4.93 -4.76 -9.66
CA THR A 65 -4.97 -3.78 -8.56
C THR A 65 -5.52 -4.40 -7.28
N VAL A 66 -6.60 -5.18 -7.37
CA VAL A 66 -7.21 -5.85 -6.21
C VAL A 66 -6.27 -6.91 -5.63
N GLU A 67 -5.66 -7.74 -6.48
CA GLU A 67 -4.69 -8.74 -6.07
C GLU A 67 -3.47 -8.07 -5.39
N HIS A 68 -2.95 -6.99 -5.96
CA HIS A 68 -1.85 -6.24 -5.37
C HIS A 68 -2.23 -5.65 -4.01
N MET A 69 -3.40 -5.01 -3.89
CA MET A 69 -3.89 -4.51 -2.59
C MET A 69 -4.06 -5.62 -1.57
N GLN A 70 -4.54 -6.79 -1.98
CA GLN A 70 -4.71 -7.94 -1.09
C GLN A 70 -3.36 -8.54 -0.67
N ALA A 71 -2.41 -8.65 -1.59
CA ALA A 71 -1.06 -9.12 -1.31
C ALA A 71 -0.31 -8.17 -0.35
N GLU A 72 -0.44 -6.85 -0.54
CA GLU A 72 0.10 -5.85 0.38
C GLU A 72 -0.60 -5.90 1.75
N LYS A 73 -1.92 -6.06 1.76
CA LYS A 73 -2.69 -6.24 3.01
C LYS A 73 -2.23 -7.47 3.79
N ASP A 74 -1.93 -8.58 3.12
CA ASP A 74 -1.45 -9.80 3.78
C ASP A 74 0.03 -9.70 4.19
N ARG A 75 0.84 -8.89 3.50
CA ARG A 75 2.21 -8.52 3.94
C ARG A 75 2.24 -7.66 5.20
N VAL A 76 1.22 -6.83 5.41
CA VAL A 76 1.11 -5.91 6.56
C VAL A 76 0.50 -6.60 7.81
N ARG A 77 0.16 -7.90 7.74
CA ARG A 77 -0.41 -8.59 8.90
C ARG A 77 0.66 -9.02 9.90
N ILE A 78 0.46 -8.61 11.15
CA ILE A 78 1.29 -9.08 12.26
C ILE A 78 1.01 -10.56 12.53
N THR A 79 2.05 -11.33 12.84
CA THR A 79 1.89 -12.71 13.31
C THR A 79 1.42 -12.74 14.76
N GLU A 80 0.88 -13.84 15.24
CA GLU A 80 0.47 -13.92 16.66
C GLU A 80 1.69 -13.87 17.59
N GLU A 81 2.83 -14.41 17.14
CA GLU A 81 4.10 -14.33 17.86
C GLU A 81 4.58 -12.88 18.00
N GLU A 82 4.61 -12.12 16.90
CA GLU A 82 4.98 -10.71 16.92
C GLU A 82 3.98 -9.87 17.71
N ARG A 83 2.68 -10.17 17.60
CA ARG A 83 1.65 -9.45 18.37
C ARG A 83 1.82 -9.66 19.87
N ALA A 84 2.15 -10.87 20.31
CA ALA A 84 2.46 -11.15 21.71
C ALA A 84 3.73 -10.42 22.17
N VAL A 85 4.74 -10.30 21.30
CA VAL A 85 5.96 -9.53 21.59
C VAL A 85 5.64 -8.04 21.72
N CYS A 86 4.98 -7.45 20.73
CA CYS A 86 4.57 -6.04 20.76
C CYS A 86 3.68 -5.69 21.95
N SER A 87 2.78 -6.60 22.37
CA SER A 87 1.97 -6.39 23.57
C SER A 87 2.83 -6.22 24.82
N ARG A 88 3.84 -7.07 25.02
CA ARG A 88 4.75 -6.96 26.18
C ARG A 88 5.60 -5.69 26.12
N ILE A 89 5.98 -5.26 24.92
CA ILE A 89 6.71 -4.00 24.72
C ILE A 89 5.81 -2.82 25.08
N ALA A 90 4.58 -2.78 24.56
CA ALA A 90 3.62 -1.73 24.89
C ALA A 90 3.42 -1.65 26.42
N ASP A 91 3.22 -2.79 27.08
CA ASP A 91 3.09 -2.86 28.54
C ASP A 91 4.35 -2.35 29.27
N ALA A 92 5.55 -2.67 28.77
CA ALA A 92 6.81 -2.23 29.36
C ALA A 92 6.98 -0.70 29.34
N PHE A 93 6.47 -0.04 28.29
CA PHE A 93 6.53 1.41 28.11
C PHE A 93 5.28 2.15 28.61
N ALA A 94 4.36 1.47 29.29
CA ALA A 94 3.10 2.07 29.75
C ALA A 94 3.31 3.29 30.67
N GLU A 95 4.48 3.42 31.32
CA GLU A 95 4.83 4.61 32.11
C GLU A 95 4.90 5.91 31.28
N MET A 96 5.08 5.82 29.97
CA MET A 96 5.11 6.98 29.06
C MET A 96 3.72 7.43 28.62
N TYR A 97 2.70 6.59 28.83
CA TYR A 97 1.41 6.83 28.20
C TYR A 97 0.67 8.00 28.85
N SER A 98 0.19 8.89 28.00
CA SER A 98 -0.56 10.09 28.37
C SER A 98 -1.57 10.41 27.26
N LEU A 99 -2.24 11.56 27.34
CA LEU A 99 -3.10 12.00 26.25
C LEU A 99 -2.29 12.26 24.96
N ASP A 100 -1.02 12.66 25.09
CA ASP A 100 -0.16 13.02 23.97
C ASP A 100 0.67 11.86 23.42
N LEU A 101 0.68 10.69 24.08
CA LEU A 101 1.38 9.50 23.61
C LEU A 101 0.68 8.25 24.10
N MET A 102 0.25 7.37 23.20
CA MET A 102 -0.30 6.06 23.56
C MET A 102 -0.04 5.05 22.46
N VAL A 103 0.02 3.77 22.84
CA VAL A 103 0.10 2.65 21.89
C VAL A 103 -1.13 1.76 22.06
N LEU A 104 -1.78 1.44 20.95
CA LEU A 104 -3.02 0.67 20.91
C LEU A 104 -2.85 -0.58 20.04
N ASP A 105 -3.40 -1.71 20.47
CA ASP A 105 -3.47 -2.94 19.67
C ASP A 105 -4.54 -2.79 18.57
N ALA A 106 -4.12 -2.78 17.31
CA ALA A 106 -4.99 -2.74 16.13
C ALA A 106 -5.29 -4.14 15.56
N GLY A 107 -5.08 -5.18 16.36
CA GLY A 107 -5.34 -6.58 16.03
C GLY A 107 -4.38 -7.08 14.96
N GLN A 108 -4.93 -7.64 13.88
CA GLN A 108 -4.14 -8.20 12.79
C GLN A 108 -3.27 -7.18 12.04
N TYR A 109 -3.49 -5.88 12.27
CA TYR A 109 -2.72 -4.79 11.65
C TYR A 109 -1.54 -4.32 12.51
N GLY A 110 -1.29 -4.97 13.64
CA GLY A 110 -0.19 -4.62 14.54
C GLY A 110 -0.60 -3.62 15.61
N PHE A 111 0.35 -2.79 16.04
CA PHE A 111 0.17 -1.78 17.08
C PHE A 111 0.27 -0.39 16.48
N VAL A 112 -0.57 0.52 16.96
CA VAL A 112 -0.60 1.92 16.52
C VAL A 112 -0.08 2.80 17.65
N LYS A 113 1.02 3.50 17.42
CA LYS A 113 1.45 4.62 18.27
C LYS A 113 0.72 5.87 17.80
N LEU A 114 0.11 6.60 18.73
CA LEU A 114 -0.53 7.89 18.50
C LEU A 114 0.23 8.95 19.30
N GLN A 115 0.54 10.08 18.67
CA GLN A 115 1.33 11.16 19.26
C GLN A 115 0.80 12.55 18.93
N ASP A 116 1.13 13.51 19.78
CA ASP A 116 0.81 14.94 19.66
C ASP A 116 -0.69 15.21 19.55
N TYR A 117 -1.40 15.00 20.66
CA TYR A 117 -2.84 15.26 20.69
C TYR A 117 -3.14 16.76 20.81
N SER A 118 -3.81 17.28 19.79
CA SER A 118 -4.23 18.68 19.72
C SER A 118 -5.76 18.77 19.68
N TYR A 119 -6.39 19.33 20.72
CA TYR A 119 -7.83 19.55 20.70
C TYR A 119 -8.19 20.75 19.79
N PRO A 120 -9.20 20.66 18.91
CA PRO A 120 -10.13 19.53 18.67
C PRO A 120 -9.72 18.60 17.51
N PHE A 121 -8.49 18.72 17.01
CA PHE A 121 -8.01 18.10 15.77
C PHE A 121 -7.58 16.63 15.91
N GLY A 122 -7.34 16.14 17.13
CA GLY A 122 -6.89 14.77 17.38
C GLY A 122 -5.38 14.64 17.42
N PHE A 123 -4.87 13.44 17.14
CA PHE A 123 -3.42 13.17 17.08
C PHE A 123 -2.85 13.63 15.75
N GLU A 124 -1.72 14.34 15.78
CA GLU A 124 -1.01 14.78 14.59
C GLU A 124 -0.19 13.64 13.97
N GLU A 125 0.30 12.72 14.80
CA GLU A 125 1.17 11.63 14.36
C GLU A 125 0.59 10.23 14.69
N ALA A 126 0.74 9.32 13.74
CA ALA A 126 0.39 7.91 13.90
C ALA A 126 1.42 7.00 13.21
N GLY A 127 1.95 6.02 13.94
CA GLY A 127 2.86 4.99 13.44
C GLY A 127 2.26 3.59 13.59
N ILE A 128 2.42 2.73 12.59
CA ILE A 128 1.94 1.33 12.62
C ILE A 128 3.15 0.40 12.72
N PHE A 129 3.11 -0.54 13.66
CA PHE A 129 4.20 -1.47 13.95
C PHE A 129 3.70 -2.91 13.92
N THR A 130 4.34 -3.72 13.07
CA THR A 130 4.06 -5.16 12.92
C THR A 130 5.22 -6.03 13.41
N SER A 131 6.21 -5.42 14.04
CA SER A 131 7.44 -6.04 14.54
C SER A 131 7.76 -5.47 15.92
N GLY A 132 8.09 -6.35 16.87
CA GLY A 132 8.48 -5.95 18.21
C GLY A 132 9.76 -5.13 18.24
N ARG A 133 10.73 -5.46 17.37
CA ARG A 133 11.98 -4.69 17.27
C ARG A 133 11.71 -3.23 16.90
N ASP A 134 10.87 -3.01 15.89
CA ASP A 134 10.59 -1.67 15.39
C ASP A 134 9.79 -0.85 16.43
N LEU A 135 8.81 -1.48 17.09
CA LEU A 135 8.05 -0.84 18.17
C LEU A 135 8.95 -0.49 19.36
N PHE A 136 9.87 -1.38 19.74
CA PHE A 136 10.79 -1.11 20.85
C PHE A 136 11.76 0.02 20.51
N ASP A 137 12.40 -0.03 19.34
CA ASP A 137 13.39 0.97 18.94
C ASP A 137 12.75 2.36 18.83
N ASP A 138 11.52 2.44 18.33
CA ASP A 138 10.72 3.67 18.28
C ASP A 138 10.41 4.21 19.69
N LEU A 139 9.78 3.42 20.56
CA LEU A 139 9.42 3.85 21.92
C LEU A 139 10.64 4.19 22.78
N TRP A 140 11.73 3.45 22.60
CA TRP A 140 13.00 3.76 23.24
C TRP A 140 13.55 5.10 22.75
N GLY A 141 13.47 5.38 21.44
CA GLY A 141 13.86 6.66 20.86
C GLY A 141 13.08 7.84 21.45
N GLU A 142 11.77 7.67 21.64
CA GLU A 142 10.91 8.66 22.29
C GLU A 142 11.30 8.90 23.74
N TRP A 143 11.42 7.82 24.52
CA TRP A 143 11.82 7.92 25.92
C TRP A 143 13.18 8.61 26.07
N TYR A 144 14.15 8.19 25.24
CA TYR A 144 15.51 8.71 25.22
C TYR A 144 15.53 10.21 24.90
N SER A 145 14.82 10.62 23.85
CA SER A 145 14.73 12.02 23.43
C SER A 145 14.12 12.89 24.52
N LEU A 146 12.97 12.48 25.07
CA LEU A 146 12.31 13.19 26.17
C LEU A 146 13.20 13.30 27.41
N ARG A 147 13.94 12.22 27.74
CA ARG A 147 14.86 12.21 28.88
C ARG A 147 16.01 13.19 28.68
N LEU A 148 16.63 13.20 27.49
CA LEU A 148 17.71 14.14 27.18
C LEU A 148 17.23 15.59 27.26
N LEU A 149 16.10 15.90 26.62
CA LEU A 149 15.50 17.24 26.65
C LEU A 149 15.22 17.69 28.09
N ALA A 150 14.72 16.80 28.94
CA ALA A 150 14.47 17.11 30.34
C ALA A 150 15.76 17.42 31.13
N LEU A 151 16.84 16.67 30.88
CA LEU A 151 18.13 16.85 31.56
C LEU A 151 18.90 18.08 31.10
N THR A 152 18.79 18.45 29.82
CA THR A 152 19.51 19.58 29.23
C THR A 152 18.71 20.89 29.29
N LYS A 153 17.42 20.84 29.63
CA LYS A 153 16.53 22.01 29.69
C LYS A 153 17.13 23.16 30.50
N GLY A 154 17.24 24.33 29.86
CA GLY A 154 17.76 25.55 30.49
C GLY A 154 19.29 25.60 30.62
N THR A 155 20.00 24.65 30.01
CA THR A 155 21.46 24.64 29.91
C THR A 155 21.90 24.90 28.44
N PRO A 156 23.17 25.28 28.20
CA PRO A 156 23.69 25.39 26.83
C PRO A 156 23.66 24.08 26.03
N LEU A 157 23.48 22.93 26.70
CA LEU A 157 23.41 21.64 26.03
C LEU A 157 22.09 21.45 25.26
N ALA A 158 21.04 22.23 25.55
CA ALA A 158 19.74 22.10 24.90
C ALA A 158 19.76 22.39 23.38
N ASP A 159 20.80 23.10 22.90
CA ASP A 159 20.97 23.44 21.48
C ASP A 159 21.81 22.41 20.71
N LEU A 160 22.32 21.36 21.38
CA LEU A 160 23.10 20.29 20.74
C LEU A 160 22.17 19.25 20.11
N ASP A 161 22.71 18.44 19.20
CA ASP A 161 22.01 17.23 18.77
C ASP A 161 21.96 16.19 19.92
N TYR A 162 21.04 15.21 19.82
CA TYR A 162 20.84 14.22 20.88
C TYR A 162 22.06 13.37 21.20
N GLN A 163 22.94 13.13 20.23
CA GLN A 163 24.14 12.33 20.44
C GLN A 163 25.16 13.12 21.27
N ASP A 164 25.34 14.39 20.94
CA ASP A 164 26.25 15.28 21.65
C ASP A 164 25.69 15.69 23.02
N MET A 165 24.37 15.89 23.14
CA MET A 165 23.69 16.04 24.43
C MET A 165 24.08 14.90 25.37
N PHE A 166 23.89 13.65 24.95
CA PHE A 166 24.19 12.47 25.76
C PHE A 166 25.67 12.38 26.16
N ARG A 167 26.59 12.59 25.21
CA ARG A 167 28.04 12.55 25.48
C ARG A 167 28.48 13.61 26.49
N CYS A 168 27.82 14.75 26.52
CA CYS A 168 28.11 15.83 27.47
C CYS A 168 27.47 15.63 28.85
N LEU A 169 26.55 14.66 29.01
CA LEU A 169 25.99 14.36 30.32
C LEU A 169 27.04 13.74 31.26
N PRO A 170 26.96 13.99 32.57
CA PRO A 170 27.71 13.24 33.58
C PRO A 170 27.57 11.71 33.42
N GLU A 171 28.64 10.96 33.70
CA GLU A 171 28.67 9.49 33.55
C GLU A 171 27.54 8.77 34.29
N ASN A 172 27.15 9.27 35.47
CA ASN A 172 26.04 8.70 36.24
C ASN A 172 24.68 8.85 35.52
N GLN A 173 24.46 9.95 34.80
CA GLN A 173 23.24 10.16 34.03
C GLN A 173 23.24 9.35 32.73
N GLN A 174 24.39 9.27 32.05
CA GLN A 174 24.54 8.38 30.90
C GLN A 174 24.23 6.92 31.29
N LYS A 175 24.78 6.48 32.42
CA LYS A 175 24.52 5.15 32.96
C LYS A 175 23.04 4.94 33.30
N GLU A 176 22.38 5.89 33.95
CA GLU A 176 20.96 5.80 34.27
C GLU A 176 20.09 5.59 33.01
N ILE A 177 20.40 6.30 31.93
CA ILE A 177 19.72 6.14 30.64
C ILE A 177 19.93 4.72 30.10
N LEU A 178 21.16 4.23 30.05
CA LEU A 178 21.45 2.87 29.55
C LEU A 178 20.81 1.79 30.43
N ASP A 179 20.88 1.93 31.74
CA ASP A 179 20.24 1.02 32.71
C ASP A 179 18.72 1.00 32.51
N LYS A 180 18.11 2.14 32.15
CA LYS A 180 16.67 2.19 31.84
C LYS A 180 16.34 1.47 30.53
N ARG A 181 17.21 1.52 29.52
CA ARG A 181 17.04 0.72 28.28
C ARG A 181 16.98 -0.77 28.61
N GLU A 182 17.94 -1.23 29.42
CA GLU A 182 18.00 -2.63 29.87
C GLU A 182 16.78 -3.01 30.72
N TYR A 183 16.28 -2.08 31.53
CA TYR A 183 15.03 -2.26 32.26
C TYR A 183 13.84 -2.52 31.33
N PHE A 184 13.66 -1.73 30.27
CA PHE A 184 12.57 -1.94 29.30
C PHE A 184 12.74 -3.24 28.51
N LEU A 185 13.96 -3.60 28.11
CA LEU A 185 14.25 -4.90 27.49
C LEU A 185 13.87 -6.06 28.42
N GLY A 186 14.23 -5.96 29.70
CA GLY A 186 13.89 -6.95 30.72
C GLY A 186 12.38 -7.09 30.95
N LEU A 187 11.65 -5.97 31.00
CA LEU A 187 10.18 -5.99 31.15
C LEU A 187 9.46 -6.59 29.95
N SER A 188 9.91 -6.25 28.73
CA SER A 188 9.30 -6.75 27.50
C SER A 188 9.68 -8.22 27.20
N GLY A 189 10.74 -8.72 27.84
CA GLY A 189 11.22 -10.09 27.69
C GLY A 189 11.80 -10.38 26.31
N ILE A 190 12.32 -9.34 25.63
CA ILE A 190 12.97 -9.46 24.32
C ILE A 190 14.49 -9.29 24.45
N SER A 191 15.23 -9.92 23.55
CA SER A 191 16.65 -9.65 23.35
C SER A 191 16.81 -9.08 21.95
N LEU A 192 17.33 -7.86 21.83
CA LEU A 192 17.58 -7.19 20.56
C LEU A 192 19.02 -7.34 20.08
#